data_AF-A0A7V3BU12-F1
#
_entry.id   AF-A0A7V3BU12-F1
#
_cell.length_a   1.000
_cell.length_b   1.000
_cell.length_c   1.000
_cell.angle_alpha   90.00
_cell.angle_beta   90.00
_cell.angle_gamma   90.00
#
_symmetry.space_group_name_H-M   'P 1'
#
loop_
_entity.id
_entity.type
_entity.pdbx_description
1 polymer ?
#
loop_
_entity_poly.entity_id
_entity_poly.type
_entity_poly.pdbx_seq_one_letter_code
_entity_poly.pdbx_strand_id
1 'polypeptide(L)'
;MQIENEFEVPAPIDHLWAHLLDVERVAPCMPGAELTETVDERTWKGKVHMKLGPVSLSFAGTVAMEERDDEAHRVVLHARGMEQKGKGAANAVVTSWLEPAGEGLTRVKMTADIQLTGSVAQLSRGLLPDVSRKLTQQFADCLQQHMEALEAVEAGAAAAGAVEAPPPPRAQAIGGIRLGLSAIWAAVVRFFRRLFGGSVDEERGGVIAAVVLAAGPATRFGATKQIATLRDKPLAQYPIDAALEAGVDEIVVVLGHDAERVREALRLPGSARWVVNPAYAGGMASSLAAGLRAADPASEAAVVLLADQPGITAQHVRALLDAFRTRRSPIVRLRFGSGPGPALLSRQVWGEAMALEGDVGARALMDRRPELVEDVEMGGDAPPDVDTPQDLERL
;
A
#
# COMPACT_ATOMS: atom_id res chain seq x y z
N MET A 1 2.62 -11.70 30.18
CA MET A 1 3.48 -12.39 29.20
C MET A 1 4.62 -11.47 28.85
N GLN A 2 5.79 -12.01 28.54
CA GLN A 2 6.96 -11.21 28.21
C GLN A 2 7.24 -11.32 26.71
N ILE A 3 7.57 -10.19 26.09
CA ILE A 3 8.00 -10.13 24.69
C ILE A 3 9.32 -9.38 24.64
N GLU A 4 10.27 -9.89 23.88
CA GLU A 4 11.56 -9.25 23.65
C GLU A 4 11.74 -9.02 22.16
N ASN A 5 12.17 -7.82 21.77
CA ASN A 5 12.49 -7.49 20.39
C ASN A 5 13.71 -6.57 20.33
N GLU A 6 14.41 -6.62 19.20
CA GLU A 6 15.50 -5.70 18.89
C GLU A 6 15.51 -5.35 17.40
N PHE A 7 16.06 -4.18 17.08
CA PHE A 7 16.28 -3.72 15.71
C PHE A 7 17.41 -2.68 15.66
N GLU A 8 17.88 -2.35 14.45
CA GLU A 8 18.98 -1.40 14.25
C GLU A 8 18.51 -0.17 13.46
N VAL A 9 19.07 0.99 13.79
CA VAL A 9 18.80 2.27 13.14
C VAL A 9 20.12 2.92 12.76
N PRO A 10 20.32 3.32 11.49
CA PRO A 10 21.52 4.04 11.06
C PRO A 10 21.43 5.49 11.55
N ALA A 11 21.69 5.70 12.83
CA ALA A 11 21.80 7.00 13.47
C ALA A 11 22.72 6.92 14.69
N PRO A 12 23.43 8.02 15.05
CA PRO A 12 24.17 8.11 16.31
C PRO A 12 23.25 7.91 17.53
N ILE A 13 23.76 7.24 18.57
CA ILE A 13 22.97 6.85 19.75
C ILE A 13 22.30 8.03 20.44
N ASP A 14 23.00 9.16 20.59
CA ASP A 14 22.47 10.35 21.26
C ASP A 14 21.37 11.04 20.46
N HIS A 15 21.49 11.06 19.13
CA HIS A 15 20.45 11.61 18.25
C HIS A 15 19.20 10.74 18.29
N LEU A 16 19.39 9.43 18.21
CA LEU A 16 18.29 8.47 18.29
C LEU A 16 17.60 8.51 19.66
N TRP A 17 18.37 8.61 20.74
CA TRP A 17 17.87 8.73 22.10
C TRP A 17 16.99 9.97 22.28
N ALA A 18 17.49 11.13 21.86
CA ALA A 18 16.72 12.37 21.92
C ALA A 18 15.42 12.28 21.12
N HIS A 19 15.45 11.64 19.94
CA HIS A 19 14.25 11.44 19.13
C HIS A 19 13.25 10.50 19.81
N LEU A 20 13.69 9.37 20.35
CA LEU A 20 12.84 8.37 21.00
C LEU A 20 12.13 8.89 22.26
N LEU A 21 12.69 9.90 22.91
CA LEU A 21 12.09 10.57 24.06
C LEU A 21 11.05 11.63 23.69
N ASP A 22 10.97 12.05 22.42
CA ASP A 22 9.95 12.97 21.93
C ASP A 22 8.69 12.17 21.54
N VAL A 23 7.80 11.97 22.51
CA VAL A 23 6.58 11.17 22.34
C VAL A 23 5.67 11.72 21.24
N GLU A 24 5.63 13.03 21.00
CA GLU A 24 4.80 13.61 19.93
C GLU A 24 5.34 13.29 18.53
N ARG A 25 6.66 13.19 18.38
CA ARG A 25 7.32 12.77 17.13
C ARG A 25 7.28 11.28 16.91
N VAL A 26 7.30 10.50 17.99
CA VAL A 26 7.39 9.04 17.96
C VAL A 26 6.02 8.39 17.90
N ALA A 27 4.99 8.97 18.52
CA ALA A 27 3.63 8.41 18.52
C ALA A 27 3.06 8.13 17.11
N PRO A 28 3.28 8.97 16.07
CA PRO A 28 2.88 8.67 14.70
C PRO A 28 3.51 7.39 14.10
N CYS A 29 4.67 6.97 14.60
CA CYS A 29 5.30 5.72 14.19
C CYS A 29 4.63 4.47 14.80
N MET A 30 3.75 4.64 15.78
CA MET A 30 3.01 3.53 16.38
C MET A 30 1.69 3.28 15.62
N PRO A 31 1.52 2.10 14.99
CA PRO A 31 0.38 1.79 14.14
C PRO A 31 -0.97 1.90 14.85
N GLY A 32 -1.85 2.74 14.30
CA GLY A 32 -3.20 2.95 14.84
C GLY A 32 -3.22 3.68 16.18
N ALA A 33 -2.08 4.18 16.65
CA ALA A 33 -2.00 5.03 17.82
C ALA A 33 -2.42 6.45 17.47
N GLU A 34 -3.15 7.07 18.38
CA GLU A 34 -3.55 8.46 18.34
C GLU A 34 -3.25 9.04 19.71
N LEU A 35 -2.35 10.02 19.77
CA LEU A 35 -2.15 10.81 20.97
C LEU A 35 -3.33 11.76 21.12
N THR A 36 -4.11 11.58 22.18
CA THR A 36 -5.35 12.35 22.40
C THR A 36 -5.15 13.52 23.35
N GLU A 37 -4.23 13.40 24.30
CA GLU A 37 -3.97 14.42 25.32
C GLU A 37 -2.56 14.21 25.89
N THR A 38 -1.78 15.29 25.99
CA THR A 38 -0.57 15.34 26.80
C THR A 38 -0.97 15.83 28.19
N VAL A 39 -0.87 14.97 29.21
CA VAL A 39 -1.27 15.32 30.58
C VAL A 39 -0.15 16.10 31.26
N ASP A 40 1.07 15.57 31.16
CA ASP A 40 2.31 16.20 31.62
C ASP A 40 3.51 15.64 30.81
N GLU A 41 4.73 16.05 31.15
CA GLU A 41 5.97 15.66 30.48
C GLU A 41 6.28 14.15 30.54
N ARG A 42 5.60 13.40 31.40
CA ARG A 42 5.80 11.97 31.59
C ARG A 42 4.53 11.17 31.38
N THR A 43 3.40 11.80 31.09
CA THR A 43 2.09 11.15 31.08
C THR A 43 1.25 11.61 29.91
N TRP A 44 0.75 10.65 29.14
CA TRP A 44 -0.01 10.87 27.92
C TRP A 44 -1.27 10.02 27.91
N LYS A 45 -2.35 10.50 27.30
CA LYS A 45 -3.50 9.68 26.96
C LYS A 45 -3.57 9.48 25.46
N GLY A 46 -3.92 8.28 25.07
CA GLY A 46 -4.06 7.94 23.67
C GLY A 46 -5.10 6.86 23.42
N LYS A 47 -5.37 6.67 22.13
CA LYS A 47 -6.14 5.55 21.63
C LYS A 47 -5.25 4.70 20.75
N VAL A 48 -5.51 3.40 20.75
CA VAL A 48 -4.90 2.47 19.80
C VAL A 48 -6.02 1.70 19.12
N HIS A 49 -6.11 1.80 17.81
CA HIS A 49 -7.03 1.03 17.00
C HIS A 49 -6.26 -0.01 16.17
N MET A 50 -6.55 -1.29 16.39
CA MET A 50 -5.88 -2.38 15.70
C MET A 50 -6.90 -3.35 15.12
N LYS A 51 -6.64 -3.83 13.91
CA LYS A 51 -7.47 -4.82 13.24
C LYS A 51 -6.70 -6.13 13.13
N LEU A 52 -7.28 -7.19 13.68
CA LEU A 52 -6.75 -8.55 13.70
C LEU A 52 -7.73 -9.47 12.98
N GLY A 53 -7.53 -9.64 11.67
CA GLY A 53 -8.44 -10.42 10.81
C GLY A 53 -9.87 -9.87 10.82
N PRO A 54 -10.90 -10.69 11.12
CA PRO A 54 -12.29 -10.23 11.23
C PRO A 54 -12.54 -9.40 12.51
N VAL A 55 -11.58 -9.37 13.45
CA VAL A 55 -11.72 -8.69 14.74
C VAL A 55 -11.12 -7.30 14.67
N SER A 56 -11.83 -6.31 15.20
CA SER A 56 -11.29 -4.94 15.38
C SER A 56 -11.25 -4.64 16.87
N LEU A 57 -10.06 -4.35 17.38
CA LEU A 57 -9.84 -3.95 18.76
C LEU A 57 -9.55 -2.45 18.81
N SER A 58 -10.08 -1.79 19.82
CA SER A 58 -9.80 -0.38 20.06
C SER A 58 -9.63 -0.19 21.55
N PHE A 59 -8.50 0.37 21.95
CA PHE A 59 -8.21 0.70 23.33
C PHE A 59 -8.13 2.22 23.47
N ALA A 60 -8.62 2.75 24.58
CA ALA A 60 -8.25 4.08 25.05
C ALA A 60 -7.57 3.93 26.40
N GLY A 61 -6.51 4.69 26.62
CA GLY A 61 -5.63 4.45 27.74
C GLY A 61 -4.67 5.59 28.04
N THR A 62 -3.82 5.34 29.01
CA THR A 62 -2.78 6.25 29.51
C THR A 62 -1.44 5.55 29.42
N VAL A 63 -0.42 6.28 28.98
CA VAL A 63 0.98 5.88 28.99
C VAL A 63 1.72 6.79 29.95
N ALA A 64 2.50 6.23 30.86
CA ALA A 64 3.31 6.96 31.81
C ALA A 64 4.78 6.53 31.72
N MET A 65 5.72 7.47 31.69
CA MET A 65 7.15 7.20 31.76
C MET A 65 7.57 7.08 33.23
N GLU A 66 7.79 5.85 33.68
CA GLU A 66 8.14 5.53 35.06
C GLU A 66 9.63 5.78 35.33
N GLU A 67 10.50 5.45 34.36
CA GLU A 67 11.96 5.59 34.47
C GLU A 67 12.52 6.19 33.19
N ARG A 68 13.54 7.04 33.33
CA ARG A 68 14.40 7.55 32.26
C ARG A 68 15.80 7.68 32.83
N ASP A 69 16.74 7.00 32.20
CA ASP A 69 18.17 7.05 32.48
C ASP A 69 18.88 7.45 31.18
N ASP A 70 19.34 8.69 31.12
CA ASP A 70 20.02 9.24 29.94
C ASP A 70 21.45 8.73 29.80
N GLU A 71 22.09 8.29 30.89
CA GLU A 71 23.46 7.75 30.86
C GLU A 71 23.47 6.31 30.35
N ALA A 72 22.47 5.52 30.74
CA ALA A 72 22.29 4.16 30.26
C ALA A 72 21.41 4.06 28.99
N HIS A 73 20.98 5.19 28.43
CA HIS A 73 20.03 5.30 27.32
C HIS A 73 18.83 4.36 27.47
N ARG A 74 18.21 4.37 28.66
CA ARG A 74 17.17 3.42 29.08
C ARG A 74 15.90 4.14 29.53
N VAL A 75 14.74 3.64 29.10
CA VAL A 75 13.42 4.18 29.46
C VAL A 75 12.46 3.04 29.86
N VAL A 76 11.59 3.30 30.83
CA VAL A 76 10.49 2.40 31.21
C VAL A 76 9.17 3.13 31.09
N LEU A 77 8.26 2.56 30.29
CA LEU A 77 6.92 3.06 30.03
C LEU A 77 5.88 2.10 30.58
N HIS A 78 4.85 2.63 31.22
CA HIS A 78 3.69 1.88 31.69
C HIS A 78 2.44 2.34 30.93
N ALA A 79 1.89 1.46 30.12
CA ALA A 79 0.64 1.68 29.41
C ALA A 79 -0.52 0.93 30.08
N ARG A 80 -1.68 1.60 30.23
CA ARG A 80 -2.93 0.97 30.68
C ARG A 80 -4.08 1.43 29.80
N GLY A 81 -4.95 0.53 29.38
CA GLY A 81 -6.07 0.87 28.50
C GLY A 81 -7.25 -0.08 28.58
N MET A 82 -8.42 0.45 28.22
CA MET A 82 -9.69 -0.30 28.18
C MET A 82 -10.21 -0.39 26.76
N GLU A 83 -10.72 -1.57 26.42
CA GLU A 83 -11.35 -1.82 25.13
C GLU A 83 -12.65 -1.01 24.99
N GLN A 84 -12.78 -0.25 23.91
CA GLN A 84 -13.89 0.68 23.69
C GLN A 84 -15.21 -0.01 23.35
N LYS A 85 -15.16 -1.18 22.69
CA LYS A 85 -16.34 -1.91 22.21
C LYS A 85 -16.52 -3.28 22.87
N GLY A 86 -15.69 -3.61 23.85
CA GLY A 86 -15.71 -4.90 24.52
C GLY A 86 -15.48 -4.78 26.02
N LYS A 87 -15.13 -5.89 26.65
CA LYS A 87 -14.87 -5.96 28.10
C LYS A 87 -13.40 -6.28 28.40
N GLY A 88 -12.51 -6.08 27.43
CA GLY A 88 -11.09 -6.26 27.61
C GLY A 88 -10.39 -5.06 28.25
N ALA A 89 -9.30 -5.34 28.95
CA ALA A 89 -8.32 -4.33 29.36
C ALA A 89 -6.91 -4.82 29.05
N ALA A 90 -5.99 -3.87 28.91
CA ALA A 90 -4.58 -4.10 28.68
C ALA A 90 -3.75 -3.28 29.67
N ASN A 91 -2.81 -3.90 30.33
CA ASN A 91 -1.72 -3.24 31.04
C ASN A 91 -0.41 -3.74 30.45
N ALA A 92 0.54 -2.85 30.21
CA ALA A 92 1.85 -3.20 29.68
C ALA A 92 2.93 -2.37 30.35
N VAL A 93 4.04 -3.01 30.72
CA VAL A 93 5.27 -2.33 31.08
C VAL A 93 6.28 -2.59 29.97
N VAL A 94 6.73 -1.55 29.31
CA VAL A 94 7.71 -1.61 28.21
C VAL A 94 9.00 -0.99 28.70
N THR A 95 10.06 -1.77 28.70
CA THR A 95 11.41 -1.31 28.96
C THR A 95 12.15 -1.25 27.64
N SER A 96 12.84 -0.14 27.35
CA SER A 96 13.65 -0.01 26.15
C SER A 96 15.01 0.58 26.47
N TRP A 97 16.05 0.16 25.75
CA TRP A 97 17.39 0.71 25.89
C TRP A 97 18.16 0.68 24.57
N LEU A 98 19.18 1.52 24.45
CA LEU A 98 20.03 1.64 23.26
C LEU A 98 21.42 1.08 23.51
N GLU A 99 21.99 0.43 22.50
CA GLU A 99 23.38 -0.06 22.50
C GLU A 99 24.07 0.35 21.19
N PRO A 100 25.35 0.75 21.21
CA PRO A 100 26.11 0.96 19.97
C PRO A 100 26.24 -0.34 19.18
N ALA A 101 26.01 -0.29 17.86
CA ALA A 101 26.08 -1.46 16.97
C ALA A 101 27.10 -1.31 15.83
N GLY A 102 27.75 -0.17 15.72
CA GLY A 102 28.73 0.16 14.69
C GLY A 102 28.89 1.67 14.56
N GLU A 103 29.75 2.12 13.65
CA GLU A 103 29.89 3.55 13.36
C GLU A 103 28.59 4.10 12.77
N GLY A 104 27.99 5.09 13.43
CA GLY A 104 26.71 5.67 13.02
C GLY A 104 25.51 4.71 13.09
N LEU A 105 25.64 3.58 13.80
CA LEU A 105 24.60 2.56 13.90
C LEU A 105 24.27 2.27 15.36
N THR A 106 22.98 2.36 15.70
CA THR A 106 22.48 2.12 17.05
C THR A 106 21.49 0.97 17.05
N ARG A 107 21.64 0.03 17.99
CA ARG A 107 20.67 -1.04 18.24
C ARG A 107 19.70 -0.62 19.34
N VAL A 108 18.42 -0.75 19.05
CA VAL A 108 17.33 -0.56 20.00
C VAL A 108 16.88 -1.92 20.51
N LYS A 109 16.83 -2.09 21.83
CA LYS A 109 16.36 -3.31 22.48
C LYS A 109 15.18 -2.98 23.37
N MET A 110 14.21 -3.88 23.43
CA MET A 110 13.03 -3.69 24.25
C MET A 110 12.50 -5.00 24.83
N THR A 111 11.96 -4.90 26.03
CA THR A 111 11.14 -5.93 26.66
C THR A 111 9.78 -5.37 27.01
N ALA A 112 8.72 -6.16 26.86
CA ALA A 112 7.35 -5.77 27.14
C ALA A 112 6.64 -6.84 27.99
N ASP A 113 6.23 -6.45 29.19
CA ASP A 113 5.41 -7.26 30.09
C ASP A 113 3.94 -6.89 29.93
N ILE A 114 3.21 -7.70 29.14
CA ILE A 114 1.82 -7.42 28.76
C ILE A 114 0.86 -8.31 29.55
N GLN A 115 -0.14 -7.68 30.14
CA GLN A 115 -1.26 -8.30 30.84
C GLN A 115 -2.57 -7.90 30.14
N LEU A 116 -3.28 -8.90 29.62
CA LEU A 116 -4.59 -8.71 28.98
C LEU A 116 -5.67 -9.39 29.81
N THR A 117 -6.85 -8.80 29.84
CA THR A 117 -8.03 -9.38 30.49
C THR A 117 -9.24 -9.39 29.54
N GLY A 118 -10.29 -10.13 29.90
CA GLY A 118 -11.54 -10.19 29.15
C GLY A 118 -11.44 -10.93 27.81
N SER A 119 -12.25 -10.51 26.84
CA SER A 119 -12.32 -11.07 25.48
C SER A 119 -10.97 -11.05 24.75
N VAL A 120 -10.18 -10.01 25.00
CA VAL A 120 -8.88 -9.80 24.35
C VAL A 120 -7.85 -10.84 24.79
N ALA A 121 -7.87 -11.25 26.06
CA ALA A 121 -6.97 -12.29 26.59
C ALA A 121 -7.22 -13.68 25.99
N GLN A 122 -8.43 -13.92 25.48
CA GLN A 122 -8.77 -15.18 24.81
C GLN A 122 -8.26 -15.20 23.38
N LEU A 123 -8.36 -14.07 22.68
CA LEU A 123 -7.87 -13.85 21.31
C LEU A 123 -6.34 -13.82 21.23
N SER A 124 -5.69 -13.43 22.32
CA SER A 124 -4.24 -13.24 22.36
C SER A 124 -3.42 -14.55 22.34
N ARG A 125 -4.06 -15.70 22.54
CA ARG A 125 -3.40 -17.01 22.53
C ARG A 125 -2.99 -17.38 21.11
N GLY A 126 -1.69 -17.40 20.85
CA GLY A 126 -1.08 -17.79 19.57
C GLY A 126 -0.82 -16.63 18.59
N LEU A 127 -1.52 -15.50 18.72
CA LEU A 127 -1.39 -14.36 17.78
C LEU A 127 -0.43 -13.25 18.25
N LEU A 128 -0.23 -13.10 19.56
CA LEU A 128 0.52 -11.96 20.09
C LEU A 128 2.01 -11.89 19.72
N PRO A 129 2.77 -12.99 19.68
CA PRO A 129 4.17 -12.94 19.26
C PRO A 129 4.33 -12.33 17.86
N ASP A 130 3.47 -12.74 16.91
CA ASP A 130 3.52 -12.26 15.53
C ASP A 130 3.06 -10.81 15.42
N VAL A 131 2.02 -10.43 16.16
CA VAL A 131 1.55 -9.04 16.24
C VAL A 131 2.64 -8.14 16.82
N SER A 132 3.32 -8.55 17.90
CA SER A 132 4.34 -7.74 18.54
C SER A 132 5.58 -7.58 17.67
N ARG A 133 6.03 -8.64 17.00
CA ARG A 133 7.16 -8.57 16.06
C ARG A 133 6.85 -7.58 14.94
N LYS A 134 5.62 -7.62 14.41
CA LYS A 134 5.21 -6.76 13.31
C LYS A 134 5.05 -5.29 13.71
N LEU A 135 4.49 -5.01 14.89
CA LEU A 135 4.44 -3.66 15.46
C LEU A 135 5.86 -3.09 15.65
N THR A 136 6.79 -3.92 16.12
CA THR A 136 8.19 -3.50 16.32
C THR A 136 8.88 -3.18 14.99
N GLN A 137 8.69 -4.00 13.95
CA GLN A 137 9.27 -3.72 12.63
C GLN A 137 8.74 -2.41 12.03
N GLN A 138 7.44 -2.14 12.15
CA GLN A 138 6.83 -0.91 11.62
C GLN A 138 7.33 0.33 12.33
N PHE A 139 7.48 0.22 13.65
CA PHE A 139 8.08 1.26 14.45
C PHE A 139 9.52 1.54 14.01
N ALA A 140 10.33 0.48 13.81
CA ALA A 140 11.70 0.57 13.34
C ALA A 140 11.80 1.24 11.96
N ASP A 141 11.00 0.79 10.99
CA ASP A 141 11.00 1.33 9.62
C ASP A 141 10.62 2.84 9.59
N CYS A 142 9.62 3.23 10.38
CA CYS A 142 9.21 4.64 10.50
C CYS A 142 10.30 5.48 11.16
N LEU A 143 10.91 4.96 12.22
CA LEU A 143 11.99 5.62 12.93
C LEU A 143 13.21 5.84 12.03
N GLN A 144 13.62 4.83 11.25
CA GLN A 144 14.70 4.97 10.27
C GLN A 144 14.42 6.12 9.27
N GLN A 145 13.23 6.16 8.68
CA GLN A 145 12.86 7.22 7.73
C GLN A 145 12.87 8.62 8.36
N HIS A 146 12.44 8.73 9.62
CA HIS A 146 12.50 9.99 10.35
C HIS A 146 13.94 10.43 10.64
N MET A 147 14.82 9.49 11.00
CA MET A 147 16.24 9.80 11.24
C MET A 147 16.94 10.22 9.94
N GLU A 148 16.73 9.52 8.83
CA GLU A 148 17.28 9.88 7.51
C GLU A 148 16.82 11.28 7.06
N ALA A 149 15.55 11.62 7.31
CA ALA A 149 15.02 12.94 6.99
C ALA A 149 15.67 14.06 7.83
N LEU A 150 15.97 13.80 9.10
CA LEU A 150 16.66 14.76 9.97
C LEU A 150 18.11 14.97 9.53
N GLU A 151 18.83 13.88 9.21
CA GLU A 151 20.20 13.96 8.69
C GLU A 151 20.26 14.70 7.35
N ALA A 152 19.28 14.50 6.45
CA ALA A 152 19.20 15.23 5.19
C ALA A 152 18.95 16.74 5.38
N VAL A 153 18.17 17.11 6.40
CA VAL A 153 17.93 18.52 6.76
C VAL A 153 19.17 19.15 7.39
N GLU A 154 19.89 18.44 8.26
CA GLU A 154 21.14 18.91 8.86
C GLU A 154 22.27 19.01 7.83
N ALA A 155 22.40 18.04 6.92
CA ALA A 155 23.34 18.09 5.81
C ALA A 155 23.01 19.22 4.82
N GLY A 156 21.71 19.45 4.56
CA GLY A 156 21.23 20.58 3.76
C GLY A 156 21.47 21.94 4.43
N ALA A 157 21.29 22.04 5.74
CA ALA A 157 21.57 23.25 6.52
C ALA A 157 23.09 23.53 6.63
N ALA A 158 23.92 22.49 6.71
CA ALA A 158 25.37 22.61 6.67
C ALA A 158 25.90 23.01 5.28
N ALA A 159 25.22 22.59 4.20
CA ALA A 159 25.53 22.99 2.83
C ALA A 159 25.03 24.41 2.48
N ALA A 160 23.94 24.87 3.12
CA ALA A 160 23.34 26.18 2.92
C ALA A 160 23.96 27.23 3.86
N GLY A 161 25.25 27.54 3.66
CA GLY A 161 25.84 28.76 4.20
C GLY A 161 25.17 30.01 3.62
N ALA A 162 24.37 30.68 4.46
CA ALA A 162 23.91 32.08 4.39
C ALA A 162 23.42 32.63 3.04
N VAL A 163 22.14 32.44 2.71
CA VAL A 163 21.35 33.45 2.00
C VAL A 163 19.94 33.52 2.60
N GLU A 164 19.58 34.69 3.09
CA GLU A 164 18.28 35.02 3.69
C GLU A 164 17.17 34.93 2.62
N ALA A 165 16.16 34.08 2.86
CA ALA A 165 15.02 33.90 1.96
C ALA A 165 13.91 34.94 2.25
N PRO A 166 13.21 35.46 1.22
CA PRO A 166 12.11 36.41 1.43
C PRO A 166 10.89 35.73 2.06
N PRO A 167 10.00 36.49 2.74
CA PRO A 167 8.88 35.90 3.46
C PRO A 167 7.86 35.26 2.48
N PRO A 168 7.23 34.14 2.88
CA PRO A 168 6.30 33.42 2.02
C PRO A 168 4.98 34.20 1.81
N PRO A 169 4.33 34.04 0.65
CA PRO A 169 3.02 34.63 0.41
C PRO A 169 1.95 33.99 1.30
N ARG A 170 1.04 34.81 1.81
CA ARG A 170 -0.11 34.38 2.63
C ARG A 170 -1.02 33.44 1.83
N ALA A 171 -1.27 32.27 2.38
CA ALA A 171 -2.27 31.34 1.87
C ALA A 171 -3.70 31.89 2.07
N GLN A 172 -4.50 31.85 1.01
CA GLN A 172 -5.95 32.02 1.09
C GLN A 172 -6.61 30.73 1.59
N ALA A 173 -7.65 30.89 2.41
CA ALA A 173 -8.45 29.79 2.92
C ALA A 173 -9.22 29.10 1.77
N ILE A 174 -8.99 27.80 1.60
CA ILE A 174 -9.90 26.94 0.83
C ILE A 174 -10.86 26.31 1.84
N GLY A 175 -12.10 26.82 1.83
CA GLY A 175 -13.20 26.25 2.59
C GLY A 175 -13.62 24.89 2.06
N GLY A 176 -14.02 24.02 3.00
CA GLY A 176 -15.03 22.98 2.79
C GLY A 176 -14.65 21.84 1.84
N ILE A 177 -13.87 20.88 2.31
CA ILE A 177 -13.75 19.58 1.64
C ILE A 177 -14.61 18.56 2.37
N ARG A 178 -15.74 18.22 1.75
CA ARG A 178 -16.45 16.95 1.96
C ARG A 178 -15.64 15.85 1.27
N LEU A 179 -14.65 15.30 1.97
CA LEU A 179 -13.84 14.18 1.50
C LEU A 179 -14.66 12.89 1.62
N GLY A 180 -14.97 12.29 0.47
CA GLY A 180 -15.70 11.02 0.38
C GLY A 180 -14.92 9.87 1.02
N LEU A 181 -15.62 9.03 1.79
CA LEU A 181 -15.12 7.89 2.56
C LEU A 181 -14.27 6.87 1.75
N SER A 182 -14.29 6.89 0.43
CA SER A 182 -13.58 5.94 -0.44
C SER A 182 -12.09 6.23 -0.60
N ALA A 183 -11.67 7.50 -0.63
CA ALA A 183 -10.26 7.88 -0.77
C ALA A 183 -9.43 7.56 0.48
N ILE A 184 -10.08 7.63 1.65
CA ILE A 184 -9.50 7.27 2.95
C ILE A 184 -9.41 5.74 3.06
N TRP A 185 -10.40 4.99 2.56
CA TRP A 185 -10.39 3.52 2.58
C TRP A 185 -9.28 2.91 1.71
N ALA A 186 -9.01 3.46 0.52
CA ALA A 186 -7.94 3.00 -0.36
C ALA A 186 -6.53 3.25 0.22
N ALA A 187 -6.33 4.40 0.87
CA ALA A 187 -5.08 4.71 1.59
C ALA A 187 -4.88 3.80 2.81
N VAL A 188 -5.96 3.50 3.53
CA VAL A 188 -5.96 2.57 4.67
C VAL A 188 -5.68 1.13 4.22
N VAL A 189 -6.30 0.63 3.15
CA VAL A 189 -6.02 -0.73 2.64
C VAL A 189 -4.57 -0.89 2.13
N ARG A 190 -4.01 0.15 1.50
CA ARG A 190 -2.62 0.17 1.01
C ARG A 190 -1.60 0.21 2.15
N PHE A 191 -1.89 0.98 3.20
CA PHE A 191 -1.12 1.01 4.44
C PHE A 191 -1.17 -0.37 5.12
N PHE A 192 -2.36 -0.96 5.27
CA PHE A 192 -2.55 -2.29 5.87
C PHE A 192 -1.85 -3.42 5.10
N ARG A 193 -1.76 -3.39 3.76
CA ARG A 193 -0.98 -4.40 3.01
C ARG A 193 0.52 -4.35 3.31
N ARG A 194 1.08 -3.15 3.40
CA ARG A 194 2.50 -2.92 3.76
C ARG A 194 2.78 -3.30 5.22
N LEU A 195 1.77 -3.14 6.09
CA LEU A 195 1.80 -3.50 7.50
C LEU A 195 1.59 -5.00 7.80
N PHE A 196 1.23 -5.88 6.86
CA PHE A 196 1.07 -7.31 7.13
C PHE A 196 1.84 -8.24 6.18
N GLY A 197 2.59 -7.68 5.21
CA GLY A 197 3.55 -8.43 4.39
C GLY A 197 4.98 -8.40 4.97
N GLY A 198 5.53 -9.57 5.32
CA GLY A 198 6.92 -9.82 5.70
C GLY A 198 7.19 -9.69 7.22
N SER A 199 7.68 -10.69 7.96
CA SER A 199 8.47 -11.87 7.57
C SER A 199 8.15 -13.11 8.44
N VAL A 200 7.72 -14.18 7.79
CA VAL A 200 8.15 -15.55 8.07
C VAL A 200 8.90 -15.94 6.80
N ASP A 201 10.21 -16.17 6.87
CA ASP A 201 10.98 -16.62 5.69
C ASP A 201 10.72 -18.11 5.48
N GLU A 202 9.64 -18.37 4.75
CA GLU A 202 9.45 -19.38 3.72
C GLU A 202 8.04 -19.09 3.13
N GLU A 203 7.95 -18.68 1.86
CA GLU A 203 6.72 -18.26 1.12
C GLU A 203 6.27 -16.78 1.16
N ARG A 204 7.12 -15.82 0.75
CA ARG A 204 6.60 -14.54 0.25
C ARG A 204 5.98 -14.75 -1.15
N GLY A 205 4.69 -14.46 -1.31
CA GLY A 205 4.18 -14.03 -2.62
C GLY A 205 4.89 -12.75 -3.01
N GLY A 206 5.62 -12.73 -4.12
CA GLY A 206 6.31 -11.54 -4.61
C GLY A 206 5.33 -10.44 -5.05
N VAL A 207 5.91 -9.31 -5.46
CA VAL A 207 5.17 -8.10 -5.87
C VAL A 207 4.34 -8.39 -7.12
N ILE A 208 3.04 -8.08 -7.10
CA ILE A 208 2.17 -8.20 -8.28
C ILE A 208 1.67 -6.82 -8.70
N ALA A 209 2.02 -6.42 -9.92
CA ALA A 209 1.55 -5.18 -10.52
C ALA A 209 0.17 -5.33 -11.18
N ALA A 210 -0.56 -4.23 -11.33
CA ALA A 210 -1.60 -4.09 -12.35
C ALA A 210 -1.09 -3.18 -13.46
N VAL A 211 -1.21 -3.62 -14.70
CA VAL A 211 -0.98 -2.83 -15.90
C VAL A 211 -2.33 -2.52 -16.53
N VAL A 212 -2.76 -1.27 -16.40
CA VAL A 212 -4.03 -0.77 -16.97
C VAL A 212 -3.73 -0.10 -18.30
N LEU A 213 -4.25 -0.67 -19.40
CA LEU A 213 -4.06 -0.17 -20.75
C LEU A 213 -5.16 0.84 -21.09
N ALA A 214 -4.79 2.12 -21.15
CA ALA A 214 -5.68 3.25 -21.41
C ALA A 214 -5.21 4.10 -22.61
N ALA A 215 -4.41 3.53 -23.51
CA ALA A 215 -3.72 4.27 -24.57
C ALA A 215 -4.49 4.38 -25.91
N GLY A 216 -5.60 3.65 -26.06
CA GLY A 216 -6.27 3.47 -27.35
C GLY A 216 -6.93 4.75 -27.93
N PRO A 217 -6.94 4.91 -29.27
CA PRO A 217 -7.43 6.13 -29.94
C PRO A 217 -8.96 6.28 -30.02
N ALA A 218 -9.74 5.35 -29.46
CA ALA A 218 -11.21 5.45 -29.33
C ALA A 218 -11.96 5.83 -30.64
N THR A 219 -11.50 5.35 -31.80
CA THR A 219 -11.96 5.79 -33.12
C THR A 219 -13.46 5.59 -33.37
N ARG A 220 -14.05 4.52 -32.84
CA ARG A 220 -15.50 4.22 -32.94
C ARG A 220 -16.36 5.01 -31.96
N PHE A 221 -15.74 5.55 -30.91
CA PHE A 221 -16.42 6.31 -29.87
C PHE A 221 -16.59 7.79 -30.27
N GLY A 222 -15.71 8.31 -31.13
CA GLY A 222 -15.75 9.70 -31.61
C GLY A 222 -15.24 10.75 -30.61
N ALA A 223 -14.82 10.31 -29.42
CA ALA A 223 -14.23 11.12 -28.36
C ALA A 223 -13.28 10.26 -27.51
N THR A 224 -12.56 10.89 -26.58
CA THR A 224 -11.64 10.21 -25.65
C THR A 224 -12.42 9.30 -24.68
N LYS A 225 -12.59 8.03 -25.09
CA LYS A 225 -13.40 7.01 -24.40
C LYS A 225 -13.01 6.80 -22.94
N GLN A 226 -11.72 6.91 -22.63
CA GLN A 226 -11.15 6.73 -21.29
C GLN A 226 -11.77 7.69 -20.25
N ILE A 227 -12.15 8.89 -20.69
CA ILE A 227 -12.74 9.93 -19.84
C ILE A 227 -14.24 10.11 -20.06
N ALA A 228 -14.86 9.27 -20.90
CA ALA A 228 -16.31 9.21 -20.99
C ALA A 228 -16.87 8.87 -19.61
N THR A 229 -17.87 9.63 -19.18
CA THR A 229 -18.45 9.47 -17.85
C THR A 229 -19.42 8.30 -17.86
N LEU A 230 -19.10 7.25 -17.13
CA LEU A 230 -20.05 6.22 -16.72
C LEU A 230 -20.46 6.55 -15.29
N ARG A 231 -21.76 6.76 -15.07
CA ARG A 231 -22.31 7.21 -13.77
C ARG A 231 -21.63 8.51 -13.29
N ASP A 232 -20.75 8.45 -12.31
CA ASP A 232 -20.06 9.59 -11.69
C ASP A 232 -18.55 9.60 -11.93
N LYS A 233 -18.00 8.67 -12.73
CA LYS A 233 -16.55 8.52 -12.93
C LYS A 233 -16.15 8.36 -14.39
N PRO A 234 -14.90 8.73 -14.75
CA PRO A 234 -14.29 8.33 -16.02
C PRO A 234 -14.32 6.81 -16.21
N LEU A 235 -14.58 6.34 -17.43
CA LEU A 235 -14.62 4.92 -17.77
C LEU A 235 -13.34 4.18 -17.35
N ALA A 236 -12.17 4.76 -17.61
CA ALA A 236 -10.89 4.16 -17.26
C ALA A 236 -10.63 4.08 -15.74
N GLN A 237 -11.38 4.83 -14.92
CA GLN A 237 -11.25 4.79 -13.46
C GLN A 237 -11.72 3.46 -12.87
N TYR A 238 -12.70 2.79 -13.49
CA TYR A 238 -13.27 1.54 -13.00
C TYR A 238 -12.26 0.39 -12.88
N PRO A 239 -11.49 0.02 -13.93
CA PRO A 239 -10.47 -1.03 -13.80
C PRO A 239 -9.32 -0.62 -12.87
N ILE A 240 -9.01 0.68 -12.75
CA ILE A 240 -8.04 1.18 -11.76
C ILE A 240 -8.55 0.92 -10.34
N ASP A 241 -9.79 1.33 -10.05
CA ASP A 241 -10.44 1.13 -8.75
C ASP A 241 -10.52 -0.37 -8.42
N ALA A 242 -10.88 -1.21 -9.41
CA ALA A 242 -10.90 -2.67 -9.24
C ALA A 242 -9.53 -3.25 -8.87
N ALA A 243 -8.45 -2.79 -9.51
CA ALA A 243 -7.09 -3.20 -9.15
C ALA A 243 -6.71 -2.75 -7.73
N LEU A 244 -7.04 -1.50 -7.36
CA LEU A 244 -6.79 -0.95 -6.02
C LEU A 244 -7.52 -1.74 -4.93
N GLU A 245 -8.80 -2.00 -5.13
CA GLU A 245 -9.66 -2.72 -4.19
C GLU A 245 -9.30 -4.21 -4.10
N ALA A 246 -8.85 -4.81 -5.20
CA ALA A 246 -8.29 -6.16 -5.19
C ALA A 246 -6.96 -6.20 -4.44
N GLY A 247 -6.24 -5.08 -4.49
CA GLY A 247 -4.96 -4.73 -3.90
C GLY A 247 -3.79 -5.51 -4.46
N VAL A 248 -3.55 -5.19 -5.72
CA VAL A 248 -2.22 -5.25 -6.32
C VAL A 248 -1.24 -4.35 -5.57
N ASP A 249 0.04 -4.68 -5.66
CA ASP A 249 1.11 -4.00 -4.93
C ASP A 249 1.59 -2.73 -5.67
N GLU A 250 1.51 -2.74 -7.00
CA GLU A 250 1.81 -1.59 -7.87
C GLU A 250 0.68 -1.40 -8.90
N ILE A 251 0.42 -0.14 -9.29
CA ILE A 251 -0.43 0.19 -10.44
C ILE A 251 0.36 0.98 -11.45
N VAL A 252 0.38 0.49 -12.69
CA VAL A 252 0.94 1.15 -13.85
C VAL A 252 -0.19 1.47 -14.82
N VAL A 253 -0.42 2.74 -15.11
CA VAL A 253 -1.44 3.19 -16.06
C VAL A 253 -0.76 3.67 -17.33
N VAL A 254 -1.04 2.98 -18.44
CA VAL A 254 -0.46 3.27 -19.75
C VAL A 254 -1.41 4.17 -20.53
N LEU A 255 -0.95 5.39 -20.80
CA LEU A 255 -1.63 6.41 -21.59
C LEU A 255 -1.06 6.47 -23.00
N GLY A 256 -1.81 7.06 -23.92
CA GLY A 256 -1.43 7.18 -25.32
C GLY A 256 -2.16 8.37 -25.94
N HIS A 257 -3.21 8.08 -26.72
CA HIS A 257 -4.06 9.13 -27.26
C HIS A 257 -4.62 10.04 -26.14
N ASP A 258 -4.46 11.35 -26.31
CA ASP A 258 -4.99 12.38 -25.42
C ASP A 258 -4.53 12.24 -23.94
N ALA A 259 -3.27 11.82 -23.75
CA ALA A 259 -2.70 11.46 -22.46
C ALA A 259 -2.85 12.55 -21.38
N GLU A 260 -2.65 13.84 -21.72
CA GLU A 260 -2.81 14.92 -20.75
C GLU A 260 -4.24 14.98 -20.20
N ARG A 261 -5.25 14.99 -21.08
CA ARG A 261 -6.67 15.05 -20.67
C ARG A 261 -7.08 13.81 -19.88
N VAL A 262 -6.60 12.63 -20.27
CA VAL A 262 -6.86 11.39 -19.53
C VAL A 262 -6.23 11.45 -18.14
N ARG A 263 -4.99 11.92 -18.03
CA ARG A 263 -4.28 12.04 -16.76
C ARG A 263 -4.96 13.02 -15.79
N GLU A 264 -5.46 14.15 -16.29
CA GLU A 264 -6.16 15.16 -15.48
C GLU A 264 -7.53 14.66 -14.96
N ALA A 265 -8.22 13.86 -15.78
CA ALA A 265 -9.55 13.34 -15.44
C ALA A 265 -9.49 12.20 -14.42
N LEU A 266 -8.42 11.39 -14.43
CA LEU A 266 -8.29 10.21 -13.58
C LEU A 266 -7.73 10.55 -12.19
N ARG A 267 -7.94 9.62 -11.24
CA ARG A 267 -7.47 9.71 -9.86
C ARG A 267 -6.67 8.46 -9.54
N LEU A 268 -5.38 8.64 -9.29
CA LEU A 268 -4.48 7.57 -8.86
C LEU A 268 -3.93 7.84 -7.47
N PRO A 269 -3.59 6.81 -6.68
CA PRO A 269 -2.85 7.01 -5.45
C PRO A 269 -1.40 7.42 -5.76
N GLY A 270 -0.73 8.09 -4.84
CA GLY A 270 0.62 8.62 -5.05
C GLY A 270 1.74 7.59 -5.31
N SER A 271 1.46 6.28 -5.25
CA SER A 271 2.43 5.23 -5.65
C SER A 271 2.18 4.66 -7.04
N ALA A 272 1.09 5.04 -7.69
CA ALA A 272 0.83 4.57 -9.04
C ALA A 272 1.74 5.29 -10.04
N ARG A 273 2.08 4.60 -11.11
CA ARG A 273 2.97 5.09 -12.15
C ARG A 273 2.18 5.44 -13.40
N TRP A 274 2.40 6.64 -13.90
CA TRP A 274 1.96 7.04 -15.24
C TRP A 274 3.00 6.63 -16.27
N VAL A 275 2.57 6.01 -17.35
CA VAL A 275 3.40 5.68 -18.50
C VAL A 275 2.75 6.26 -19.74
N VAL A 276 3.45 7.15 -20.45
CA VAL A 276 2.98 7.64 -21.73
C VAL A 276 3.64 6.81 -22.83
N ASN A 277 2.85 6.07 -23.61
CA ASN A 277 3.31 5.31 -24.76
C ASN A 277 3.17 6.16 -26.03
N PRO A 278 4.27 6.75 -26.56
CA PRO A 278 4.20 7.52 -27.80
C PRO A 278 3.89 6.63 -29.03
N ALA A 279 4.11 5.32 -28.93
CA ALA A 279 3.88 4.36 -30.00
C ALA A 279 2.48 3.70 -29.93
N TYR A 280 1.51 4.30 -29.23
CA TYR A 280 0.17 3.72 -29.03
C TYR A 280 -0.56 3.38 -30.35
N ALA A 281 -0.24 4.08 -31.45
CA ALA A 281 -0.78 3.81 -32.77
C ALA A 281 -0.34 2.45 -33.34
N GLY A 282 0.73 1.84 -32.80
CA GLY A 282 1.19 0.49 -33.14
C GLY A 282 0.31 -0.64 -32.59
N GLY A 283 -0.79 -0.30 -31.90
CA GLY A 283 -1.75 -1.24 -31.35
C GLY A 283 -1.52 -1.60 -29.89
N MET A 284 -2.43 -2.41 -29.34
CA MET A 284 -2.42 -2.81 -27.93
C MET A 284 -1.09 -3.43 -27.46
N ALA A 285 -0.37 -4.17 -28.32
CA ALA A 285 0.88 -4.84 -27.95
C ALA A 285 1.97 -3.85 -27.48
N SER A 286 2.08 -2.69 -28.16
CA SER A 286 3.01 -1.62 -27.76
C SER A 286 2.73 -1.09 -26.36
N SER A 287 1.44 -1.00 -26.00
CA SER A 287 1.00 -0.48 -24.71
C SER A 287 1.19 -1.49 -23.60
N LEU A 288 0.92 -2.78 -23.87
CA LEU A 288 1.27 -3.87 -22.98
C LEU A 288 2.79 -3.87 -22.68
N ALA A 289 3.60 -3.76 -23.72
CA ALA A 289 5.06 -3.75 -23.56
C ALA A 289 5.56 -2.53 -22.77
N ALA A 290 4.99 -1.35 -23.00
CA ALA A 290 5.30 -0.15 -22.23
C ALA A 290 4.96 -0.31 -20.74
N GLY A 291 3.79 -0.88 -20.44
CA GLY A 291 3.34 -1.13 -19.08
C GLY A 291 4.21 -2.15 -18.33
N LEU A 292 4.47 -3.32 -18.94
CA LEU A 292 5.31 -4.36 -18.34
C LEU A 292 6.75 -3.89 -18.10
N ARG A 293 7.32 -3.08 -19.01
CA ARG A 293 8.67 -2.52 -18.83
C ARG A 293 8.76 -1.51 -17.69
N ALA A 294 7.68 -0.79 -17.42
CA ALA A 294 7.64 0.24 -16.39
C ALA A 294 7.30 -0.28 -15.00
N ALA A 295 6.73 -1.49 -14.91
CA ALA A 295 6.48 -2.16 -13.64
C ALA A 295 7.78 -2.37 -12.85
N ASP A 296 7.66 -2.40 -11.53
CA ASP A 296 8.77 -2.56 -10.60
C ASP A 296 9.60 -3.81 -10.97
N PRO A 297 10.93 -3.70 -11.06
CA PRO A 297 11.79 -4.85 -11.33
C PRO A 297 11.61 -6.02 -10.37
N ALA A 298 11.14 -5.81 -9.15
CA ALA A 298 10.80 -6.85 -8.17
C ALA A 298 9.44 -7.53 -8.43
N SER A 299 8.64 -7.03 -9.38
CA SER A 299 7.34 -7.63 -9.74
C SER A 299 7.52 -9.02 -10.33
N GLU A 300 6.91 -10.01 -9.68
CA GLU A 300 6.88 -11.41 -10.13
C GLU A 300 5.74 -11.70 -11.12
N ALA A 301 4.75 -10.81 -11.19
CA ALA A 301 3.64 -10.91 -12.14
C ALA A 301 2.94 -9.57 -12.35
N ALA A 302 2.14 -9.49 -13.42
CA ALA A 302 1.27 -8.34 -13.71
C ALA A 302 -0.12 -8.80 -14.16
N VAL A 303 -1.16 -8.26 -13.52
CA VAL A 303 -2.54 -8.33 -14.05
C VAL A 303 -2.69 -7.32 -15.17
N VAL A 304 -3.17 -7.75 -16.33
CA VAL A 304 -3.44 -6.89 -17.48
C VAL A 304 -4.92 -6.54 -17.50
N LEU A 305 -5.23 -5.25 -17.43
CA LEU A 305 -6.60 -4.71 -17.44
C LEU A 305 -6.76 -3.70 -18.58
N LEU A 306 -7.96 -3.62 -19.13
CA LEU A 306 -8.29 -2.67 -20.20
C LEU A 306 -9.21 -1.57 -19.69
N ALA A 307 -8.95 -0.34 -20.12
CA ALA A 307 -9.67 0.86 -19.66
C ALA A 307 -11.17 0.88 -20.02
N ASP A 308 -11.60 0.05 -20.96
CA ASP A 308 -12.95 -0.04 -21.48
C ASP A 308 -13.77 -1.18 -20.92
N GLN A 309 -13.27 -1.84 -19.87
CA GLN A 309 -13.94 -2.93 -19.18
C GLN A 309 -14.42 -2.51 -17.78
N PRO A 310 -15.40 -1.59 -17.67
CA PRO A 310 -15.81 -1.04 -16.38
C PRO A 310 -16.50 -2.06 -15.46
N GLY A 311 -16.97 -3.18 -16.02
CA GLY A 311 -17.59 -4.25 -15.24
C GLY A 311 -16.60 -5.22 -14.59
N ILE A 312 -15.29 -5.09 -14.85
CA ILE A 312 -14.29 -5.88 -14.14
C ILE A 312 -14.16 -5.35 -12.71
N THR A 313 -14.49 -6.20 -11.74
CA THR A 313 -14.52 -5.86 -10.32
C THR A 313 -13.25 -6.27 -9.58
N ALA A 314 -13.11 -5.80 -8.34
CA ALA A 314 -12.07 -6.24 -7.42
C ALA A 314 -12.07 -7.76 -7.16
N GLN A 315 -13.24 -8.41 -7.24
CA GLN A 315 -13.35 -9.85 -7.07
C GLN A 315 -12.70 -10.60 -8.23
N HIS A 316 -12.89 -10.13 -9.47
CA HIS A 316 -12.25 -10.70 -10.66
C HIS A 316 -10.72 -10.62 -10.55
N VAL A 317 -10.20 -9.44 -10.22
CA VAL A 317 -8.75 -9.25 -10.07
C VAL A 317 -8.21 -10.09 -8.92
N ARG A 318 -8.89 -10.15 -7.77
CA ARG A 318 -8.45 -10.96 -6.63
C ARG A 318 -8.39 -12.45 -6.95
N ALA A 319 -9.33 -12.96 -7.74
CA ALA A 319 -9.30 -14.36 -8.19
C ALA A 319 -8.04 -14.69 -9.00
N LEU A 320 -7.56 -13.76 -9.85
CA LEU A 320 -6.28 -13.91 -10.56
C LEU A 320 -5.09 -13.93 -9.58
N LEU A 321 -5.06 -13.00 -8.62
CA LEU A 321 -3.98 -12.91 -7.62
C LEU A 321 -3.89 -14.18 -6.78
N ASP A 322 -5.02 -14.66 -6.26
CA ASP A 322 -5.09 -15.81 -5.38
C ASP A 322 -4.71 -17.10 -6.11
N ALA A 323 -5.20 -17.27 -7.35
CA ALA A 323 -4.84 -18.39 -8.20
C ALA A 323 -3.33 -18.40 -8.53
N PHE A 324 -2.76 -17.26 -8.89
CA PHE A 324 -1.32 -17.15 -9.15
C PHE A 324 -0.49 -17.43 -7.90
N ARG A 325 -0.84 -16.85 -6.74
CA ARG A 325 -0.11 -17.10 -5.48
C ARG A 325 -0.10 -18.57 -5.08
N THR A 326 -1.22 -19.26 -5.34
CA THR A 326 -1.39 -20.68 -5.00
C THR A 326 -0.67 -21.59 -6.00
N ARG A 327 -0.83 -21.35 -7.30
CA ARG A 327 -0.43 -22.30 -8.35
C ARG A 327 0.85 -21.92 -9.07
N ARG A 328 1.25 -20.64 -9.02
CA ARG A 328 2.45 -20.06 -9.65
C ARG A 328 2.52 -20.29 -11.17
N SER A 329 1.36 -20.46 -11.81
CA SER A 329 1.23 -20.72 -13.25
C SER A 329 1.74 -19.54 -14.09
N PRO A 330 2.37 -19.77 -15.26
CA PRO A 330 2.94 -18.70 -16.07
C PRO A 330 1.90 -17.69 -16.55
N ILE A 331 0.69 -18.15 -16.88
CA ILE A 331 -0.45 -17.31 -17.22
C ILE A 331 -1.67 -17.81 -16.44
N VAL A 332 -2.32 -16.91 -15.72
CA VAL A 332 -3.63 -17.16 -15.11
C VAL A 332 -4.66 -16.28 -15.81
N ARG A 333 -5.76 -16.85 -16.31
CA ARG A 333 -6.79 -16.13 -17.07
C ARG A 333 -8.17 -16.38 -16.47
N LEU A 334 -9.00 -15.36 -16.40
CA LEU A 334 -10.41 -15.57 -16.07
C LEU A 334 -11.16 -16.17 -17.26
N ARG A 335 -12.03 -17.14 -16.99
CA ARG A 335 -12.94 -17.72 -17.98
C ARG A 335 -14.38 -17.46 -17.54
N PHE A 336 -15.13 -16.71 -18.34
CA PHE A 336 -16.57 -16.53 -18.16
C PHE A 336 -17.34 -17.44 -19.11
N GLY A 337 -18.64 -17.60 -18.88
CA GLY A 337 -19.53 -18.36 -19.75
C GLY A 337 -19.53 -17.88 -21.21
N SER A 338 -19.46 -16.56 -21.40
CA SER A 338 -19.41 -15.92 -22.72
C SER A 338 -18.01 -15.83 -23.35
N GLY A 339 -16.94 -16.16 -22.62
CA GLY A 339 -15.58 -16.10 -23.17
C GLY A 339 -14.46 -15.78 -22.17
N PRO A 340 -13.23 -15.58 -22.68
CA PRO A 340 -12.09 -15.23 -21.83
C PRO A 340 -12.20 -13.81 -21.29
N GLY A 341 -11.66 -13.59 -20.09
CA GLY A 341 -11.53 -12.29 -19.44
C GLY A 341 -10.08 -11.85 -19.22
N PRO A 342 -9.86 -10.93 -18.27
CA PRO A 342 -8.53 -10.47 -17.89
C PRO A 342 -7.59 -11.61 -17.48
N ALA A 343 -6.29 -11.34 -17.60
CA ALA A 343 -5.26 -12.30 -17.26
C ALA A 343 -4.13 -11.68 -16.46
N LEU A 344 -3.49 -12.51 -15.65
CA LEU A 344 -2.24 -12.26 -14.97
C LEU A 344 -1.12 -12.99 -15.70
N LEU A 345 -0.04 -12.27 -15.98
CA LEU A 345 1.17 -12.75 -16.63
C LEU A 345 2.30 -12.80 -15.61
N SER A 346 2.86 -13.99 -15.36
CA SER A 346 4.07 -14.10 -14.55
C SER A 346 5.26 -13.47 -15.26
N ARG A 347 6.26 -13.04 -14.50
CA ARG A 347 7.49 -12.42 -15.01
C ARG A 347 8.20 -13.30 -16.04
N GLN A 348 8.04 -14.62 -15.95
CA GLN A 348 8.64 -15.60 -16.86
C GLN A 348 8.21 -15.40 -18.32
N VAL A 349 6.99 -14.93 -18.55
CA VAL A 349 6.44 -14.75 -19.90
C VAL A 349 6.47 -13.30 -20.40
N TRP A 350 6.99 -12.36 -19.60
CA TRP A 350 7.02 -10.94 -19.99
C TRP A 350 7.87 -10.69 -21.23
N GLY A 351 8.97 -11.43 -21.42
CA GLY A 351 9.79 -11.32 -22.63
C GLY A 351 8.98 -11.61 -23.90
N GLU A 352 8.22 -12.72 -23.90
CA GLU A 352 7.34 -13.10 -25.02
C GLU A 352 6.16 -12.14 -25.19
N ALA A 353 5.58 -11.65 -24.08
CA ALA A 353 4.50 -10.67 -24.10
C ALA A 353 4.94 -9.30 -24.66
N MET A 354 6.14 -8.84 -24.28
CA MET A 354 6.72 -7.58 -24.77
C MET A 354 7.17 -7.66 -26.24
N ALA A 355 7.34 -8.86 -26.79
CA ALA A 355 7.70 -9.10 -28.18
C ALA A 355 6.49 -9.25 -29.13
N LEU A 356 5.26 -9.09 -28.61
CA LEU A 356 4.06 -9.04 -29.44
C LEU A 356 4.04 -7.77 -30.31
N GLU A 357 3.45 -7.87 -31.49
CA GLU A 357 3.32 -6.75 -32.44
C GLU A 357 1.90 -6.61 -32.96
N GLY A 358 1.49 -5.37 -33.25
CA GLY A 358 0.18 -5.04 -33.80
C GLY A 358 -0.91 -4.86 -32.74
N ASP A 359 -2.16 -4.87 -33.20
CA ASP A 359 -3.33 -4.63 -32.36
C ASP A 359 -3.81 -5.91 -31.64
N VAL A 360 -2.89 -6.53 -30.91
CA VAL A 360 -3.13 -7.73 -30.13
C VAL A 360 -2.72 -7.53 -28.68
N GLY A 361 -3.49 -8.13 -27.77
CA GLY A 361 -3.19 -8.14 -26.34
C GLY A 361 -2.50 -9.43 -25.92
N ALA A 362 -2.45 -9.64 -24.61
CA ALA A 362 -1.90 -10.87 -24.03
C ALA A 362 -2.57 -12.16 -24.55
N ARG A 363 -3.80 -12.06 -25.10
CA ARG A 363 -4.51 -13.18 -25.74
C ARG A 363 -3.69 -13.85 -26.85
N ALA A 364 -2.95 -13.10 -27.66
CA ALA A 364 -2.13 -13.69 -28.73
C ALA A 364 -1.02 -14.61 -28.18
N LEU A 365 -0.48 -14.30 -27.00
CA LEU A 365 0.46 -15.19 -26.31
C LEU A 365 -0.24 -16.47 -25.84
N MET A 366 -1.43 -16.35 -25.26
CA MET A 366 -2.23 -17.47 -24.76
C MET A 366 -2.65 -18.43 -25.88
N ASP A 367 -3.05 -17.88 -27.03
CA ASP A 367 -3.46 -18.68 -28.19
C ASP A 367 -2.25 -19.43 -28.80
N ARG A 368 -1.03 -18.84 -28.73
CA ARG A 368 0.22 -19.49 -29.17
C ARG A 368 0.75 -20.52 -28.18
N ARG A 369 0.52 -20.31 -26.88
CA ARG A 369 1.08 -21.10 -25.77
C ARG A 369 -0.03 -21.56 -24.81
N PRO A 370 -1.05 -22.30 -25.27
CA PRO A 370 -2.19 -22.69 -24.43
C PRO A 370 -1.78 -23.57 -23.25
N GLU A 371 -0.65 -24.27 -23.34
CA GLU A 371 -0.10 -25.10 -22.26
C GLU A 371 0.41 -24.28 -21.07
N LEU A 372 0.65 -22.98 -21.24
CA LEU A 372 1.05 -22.06 -20.17
C LEU A 372 -0.14 -21.42 -19.46
N VAL A 373 -1.35 -21.64 -19.97
CA VAL A 373 -2.57 -20.95 -19.54
C VAL A 373 -3.34 -21.80 -18.56
N GLU A 374 -3.60 -21.20 -17.41
CA GLU A 374 -4.50 -21.72 -16.41
C GLU A 374 -5.76 -20.86 -16.35
N ASP A 375 -6.91 -21.50 -16.55
CA ASP A 375 -8.20 -20.82 -16.43
C ASP A 375 -8.73 -20.85 -14.99
N VAL A 376 -9.28 -19.72 -14.56
CA VAL A 376 -10.09 -19.55 -13.35
C VAL A 376 -11.52 -19.32 -13.79
N GLU A 377 -12.35 -20.33 -13.59
CA GLU A 377 -13.76 -20.29 -13.98
C GLU A 377 -14.51 -19.28 -13.12
N MET A 378 -15.17 -18.34 -13.80
CA MET A 378 -16.04 -17.34 -13.23
C MET A 378 -17.50 -17.72 -13.53
N GLY A 379 -18.38 -17.53 -12.54
CA GLY A 379 -19.81 -17.66 -12.77
C GLY A 379 -20.35 -16.53 -13.65
N GLY A 380 -21.27 -16.87 -14.56
CA GLY A 380 -21.95 -15.90 -15.42
C GLY A 380 -21.15 -15.48 -16.66
N ASP A 381 -21.70 -14.50 -17.38
CA ASP A 381 -21.09 -13.94 -18.58
C ASP A 381 -20.08 -12.83 -18.26
N ALA A 382 -19.10 -12.66 -19.14
CA ALA A 382 -18.15 -11.57 -19.07
C ALA A 382 -18.90 -10.22 -19.09
N PRO A 383 -18.54 -9.27 -18.22
CA PRO A 383 -19.06 -7.92 -18.32
C PRO A 383 -18.73 -7.32 -19.70
N PRO A 384 -19.65 -6.57 -20.32
CA PRO A 384 -19.44 -6.07 -21.67
C PRO A 384 -18.36 -4.97 -21.69
N ASP A 385 -17.61 -4.95 -22.77
CA ASP A 385 -16.68 -3.86 -23.11
C ASP A 385 -17.49 -2.66 -23.63
N VAL A 386 -16.99 -1.45 -23.40
CA VAL A 386 -17.56 -0.23 -23.98
C VAL A 386 -16.72 0.15 -25.18
N ASP A 387 -17.25 0.05 -26.40
CA ASP A 387 -16.54 0.46 -27.62
C ASP A 387 -17.20 1.63 -28.34
N THR A 388 -18.51 1.74 -28.19
CA THR A 388 -19.35 2.77 -28.80
C THR A 388 -20.11 3.56 -27.73
N PRO A 389 -20.62 4.76 -28.04
CA PRO A 389 -21.48 5.49 -27.12
C PRO A 389 -22.75 4.70 -26.76
N GLN A 390 -23.26 3.88 -27.69
CA GLN A 390 -24.42 3.02 -27.44
C GLN A 390 -24.11 1.90 -26.43
N ASP A 391 -22.87 1.42 -26.36
CA ASP A 391 -22.48 0.45 -25.32
C ASP A 391 -22.45 1.11 -23.95
N LEU A 392 -21.99 2.36 -23.87
CA LEU A 392 -21.99 3.14 -22.64
C LEU A 392 -23.42 3.40 -22.13
N GLU A 393 -24.36 3.71 -23.04
CA GLU A 393 -25.78 3.92 -22.69
C GLU A 393 -26.49 2.68 -22.14
N ARG A 394 -25.95 1.48 -22.39
CA ARG A 394 -26.52 0.20 -21.92
C ARG A 394 -26.08 -0.17 -20.49
N LEU A 395 -25.15 0.58 -19.88
CA LEU A 395 -24.53 0.32 -18.56
C LEU A 395 -24.97 1.30 -17.45
#